data_AF-A0A7L5C3K3-F1
#
_entry.id   AF-A0A7L5C3K3-F1
#
_cell.length_a   1.000
_cell.length_b   1.000
_cell.length_c   1.000
_cell.angle_alpha   90.00
_cell.angle_beta   90.00
_cell.angle_gamma   90.00
#
_symmetry.space_group_name_H-M   'P 1'
#
loop_
_entity.id
_entity.type
_entity.pdbx_description
1 polymer ?
#
loop_
_entity_poly.entity_id
_entity_poly.type
_entity_poly.pdbx_seq_one_letter_code
_entity_poly.pdbx_strand_id
1 'polypeptide(L)'
;MAAPVKYDLLEAPGRYFDGRTAAARDVVVKFGDASLILMTHEDMPITHWSLAGLRDLGAGAGALSLTPDYESDERLVLDDPDMVAAIRQVCPALGLPRPVSRSRWRRAIVWAAAALGSVYVIVFHLAPALSDRMAALIPPEAEIAMGEEMATQFAMILSKGEPRFCAGGAGGRALATLTARLEGAADAHLPLTVRVLDHPMVNAFALPGGQIILFRGLLRNADSPEALAGVLAHEIGHVAARDPTRLTLRSAGTAGMIGLLLGDFTGATVTVALSEALLRSGYQREAEAAADDYAAKLLAAEGLPTAPLAGFFRKLKGEKGDGAPALSHLSSHPDLDGRAAEMRAADTIGDAPYEPALSDQDWVALRNICR
;
A
#
# COMPACT_ATOMS: atom_id res chain seq x y z
N MET A 1 44.46 6.97 -37.84
CA MET A 1 44.13 5.98 -38.88
C MET A 1 43.97 6.75 -40.17
N ALA A 2 44.71 6.40 -41.23
CA ALA A 2 44.59 7.07 -42.51
C ALA A 2 43.97 6.13 -43.55
N ALA A 3 43.09 6.64 -44.40
CA ALA A 3 42.56 5.88 -45.52
C ALA A 3 43.70 5.60 -46.53
N PRO A 4 43.84 4.38 -47.07
CA PRO A 4 44.84 4.09 -48.07
C PRO A 4 44.45 4.73 -49.42
N VAL A 5 45.46 5.25 -50.15
CA VAL A 5 45.35 5.99 -51.43
C VAL A 5 44.44 5.32 -52.48
N LYS A 6 44.28 3.99 -52.43
CA LYS A 6 43.36 3.24 -53.31
C LYS A 6 41.88 3.59 -53.14
N TYR A 7 41.49 4.29 -52.07
CA TYR A 7 40.10 4.68 -51.79
C TYR A 7 39.83 6.19 -51.95
N ASP A 8 40.82 6.99 -52.37
CA ASP A 8 40.67 8.45 -52.50
C ASP A 8 39.61 8.88 -53.53
N LEU A 9 39.31 7.99 -54.48
CA LEU A 9 38.30 8.18 -55.53
C LEU A 9 37.01 7.38 -55.27
N LEU A 10 36.90 6.69 -54.13
CA LEU A 10 35.71 5.90 -53.81
C LEU A 10 34.62 6.80 -53.23
N GLU A 11 33.50 6.89 -53.95
CA GLU A 11 32.31 7.62 -53.56
C GLU A 11 31.10 6.69 -53.63
N ALA A 12 30.22 6.75 -52.63
CA ALA A 12 29.02 5.94 -52.60
C ALA A 12 27.81 6.72 -52.07
N PRO A 13 26.60 6.45 -52.57
CA PRO A 13 25.39 7.03 -52.01
C PRO A 13 25.11 6.44 -50.62
N GLY A 14 24.58 7.25 -49.73
CA GLY A 14 24.16 6.86 -48.40
C GLY A 14 22.96 7.67 -47.92
N ARG A 15 22.30 7.16 -46.88
CA ARG A 15 21.19 7.86 -46.20
C ARG A 15 21.65 8.35 -44.85
N TYR A 16 21.67 9.67 -44.67
CA TYR A 16 22.08 10.34 -43.45
C TYR A 16 20.85 10.81 -42.64
N PHE A 17 20.91 10.58 -41.33
CA PHE A 17 19.94 11.03 -40.34
C PHE A 17 20.68 11.91 -39.32
N ASP A 18 20.19 13.12 -39.11
CA ASP A 18 20.84 14.14 -38.28
C ASP A 18 20.60 13.99 -36.76
N GLY A 19 19.89 12.93 -36.35
CA GLY A 19 19.54 12.67 -34.95
C GLY A 19 18.52 13.65 -34.35
N ARG A 20 18.10 14.68 -35.10
CA ARG A 20 17.12 15.69 -34.66
C ARG A 20 15.75 15.47 -35.29
N THR A 21 15.74 14.93 -36.51
CA THR A 21 14.54 14.62 -37.28
C THR A 21 14.58 13.18 -37.78
N ALA A 22 13.40 12.60 -38.03
CA ALA A 22 13.29 11.27 -38.62
C ALA A 22 13.51 11.26 -40.15
N ALA A 23 13.80 12.41 -40.76
CA ALA A 23 13.94 12.54 -42.20
C ALA A 23 15.32 12.03 -42.66
N ALA A 24 15.32 11.10 -43.61
CA ALA A 24 16.53 10.68 -44.29
C ALA A 24 16.95 11.74 -45.30
N ARG A 25 18.25 12.07 -45.33
CA ARG A 25 18.87 12.92 -46.36
C ARG A 25 19.78 12.04 -47.21
N ASP A 26 19.58 12.07 -48.52
CA ASP A 26 20.49 11.40 -49.44
C ASP A 26 21.81 12.18 -49.49
N VAL A 27 22.91 11.45 -49.29
CA VAL A 27 24.27 12.00 -49.22
C VAL A 27 25.21 11.18 -50.08
N VAL A 28 26.26 11.84 -50.58
CA VAL A 28 27.41 11.18 -51.17
C VAL A 28 28.48 11.06 -50.09
N VAL A 29 29.01 9.85 -49.93
CA VAL A 29 29.96 9.51 -48.87
C VAL A 29 31.32 9.25 -49.51
N LYS A 30 32.35 9.90 -48.97
CA LYS A 30 33.73 9.84 -49.49
C LYS A 30 34.74 9.66 -48.36
N PHE A 31 35.85 8.98 -48.66
CA PHE A 31 37.01 8.96 -47.76
C PHE A 31 37.83 10.25 -47.90
N GLY A 32 38.08 10.91 -46.77
CA GLY A 32 39.20 11.84 -46.62
C GLY A 32 40.37 11.15 -45.89
N ASP A 33 41.44 11.91 -45.62
CA ASP A 33 42.69 11.37 -45.05
C ASP A 33 42.46 10.55 -43.77
N ALA A 34 41.65 11.04 -42.83
CA ALA A 34 41.35 10.38 -41.56
C ALA A 34 39.86 10.42 -41.17
N SER A 35 38.99 10.79 -42.11
CA SER A 35 37.57 10.99 -41.89
C SER A 35 36.72 10.46 -43.04
N LEU A 36 35.47 10.11 -42.74
CA LEU A 36 34.42 9.92 -43.73
C LEU A 36 33.71 11.27 -43.92
N ILE A 37 33.64 11.77 -45.15
CA ILE A 37 33.00 13.04 -45.49
C ILE A 37 31.64 12.74 -46.08
N LEU A 38 30.58 13.34 -45.52
CA LEU A 38 29.22 13.25 -46.04
C LEU A 38 28.91 14.55 -46.78
N MET A 39 28.57 14.46 -48.04
CA MET A 39 28.34 15.59 -48.95
C MET A 39 26.93 15.54 -49.52
N THR A 40 26.39 16.69 -49.93
CA THR A 40 25.20 16.74 -50.77
C THR A 40 25.54 16.31 -52.20
N HIS A 41 24.53 16.12 -53.05
CA HIS A 41 24.72 15.90 -54.49
C HIS A 41 25.32 17.10 -55.25
N GLU A 42 25.43 18.26 -54.60
CA GLU A 42 26.02 19.49 -55.15
C GLU A 42 27.47 19.71 -54.63
N ASP A 43 28.13 18.64 -54.19
CA ASP A 43 29.50 18.63 -53.64
C ASP A 43 29.71 19.53 -52.41
N MET A 44 28.64 19.86 -51.67
CA MET A 44 28.75 20.62 -50.41
C MET A 44 28.89 19.67 -49.22
N PRO A 45 29.96 19.79 -48.40
CA PRO A 45 30.14 18.94 -47.22
C PRO A 45 29.11 19.31 -46.13
N ILE A 46 28.41 18.30 -45.63
CA ILE A 46 27.45 18.41 -44.52
C ILE A 46 28.18 18.22 -43.19
N THR A 47 28.94 17.14 -43.07
CA THR A 47 29.68 16.78 -41.86
C THR A 47 30.86 15.88 -42.19
N HIS A 48 31.83 15.81 -41.27
CA HIS A 48 32.96 14.89 -41.34
C HIS A 48 32.98 14.03 -40.09
N TRP A 49 33.13 12.72 -40.27
CA TRP A 49 33.17 11.76 -39.19
C TRP A 49 34.56 11.14 -39.09
N SER A 50 35.18 11.21 -37.92
CA SER A 50 36.49 10.59 -37.70
C SER A 50 36.43 9.07 -37.90
N LEU A 51 37.31 8.51 -38.74
CA LEU A 51 37.37 7.07 -38.99
C LEU A 51 37.61 6.27 -37.69
N ALA A 52 38.38 6.84 -36.76
CA ALA A 52 38.62 6.23 -35.44
C ALA A 52 37.40 6.27 -34.50
N GLY A 53 36.49 7.22 -34.73
CA GLY A 53 35.25 7.41 -33.98
C GLY A 53 34.11 6.51 -34.46
N LEU A 54 34.10 6.13 -35.73
CA LEU A 54 33.02 5.36 -36.36
C LEU A 54 32.67 4.08 -35.60
N ARG A 55 31.37 3.85 -35.40
CA ARG A 55 30.84 2.62 -34.79
C ARG A 55 29.74 2.03 -35.64
N ASP A 56 29.69 0.70 -35.70
CA ASP A 56 28.61 -0.04 -36.34
C ASP A 56 27.43 -0.17 -35.36
N LEU A 57 26.25 0.22 -35.80
CA LEU A 57 24.99 0.08 -35.08
C LEU A 57 24.28 -1.25 -35.39
N GLY A 58 24.77 -1.99 -36.39
CA GLY A 58 24.13 -3.17 -36.95
C GLY A 58 22.94 -2.77 -37.82
N ALA A 59 22.93 -3.21 -39.07
CA ALA A 59 21.74 -3.17 -39.91
C ALA A 59 21.35 -4.60 -40.31
N GLY A 60 20.06 -4.90 -40.36
CA GLY A 60 19.57 -6.14 -40.97
C GLY A 60 19.77 -6.08 -42.49
N ALA A 61 20.11 -7.23 -43.09
CA ALA A 61 20.19 -7.46 -44.54
C ALA A 61 21.27 -6.68 -45.32
N GLY A 62 22.55 -6.87 -44.96
CA GLY A 62 23.69 -6.52 -45.84
C GLY A 62 24.13 -5.05 -45.84
N ALA A 63 23.27 -4.13 -45.39
CA ALA A 63 23.59 -2.73 -45.18
C ALA A 63 24.53 -2.52 -43.98
N LEU A 64 25.33 -1.45 -44.01
CA LEU A 64 26.13 -0.99 -42.87
C LEU A 64 25.49 0.26 -42.29
N SER A 65 25.25 0.25 -40.98
CA SER A 65 24.73 1.43 -40.28
C SER A 65 25.78 1.99 -39.33
N LEU A 66 26.18 3.23 -39.56
CA LEU A 66 27.26 3.88 -38.82
C LEU A 66 26.76 5.06 -37.98
N THR A 67 27.51 5.37 -36.92
CA THR A 67 27.37 6.58 -36.11
C THR A 67 28.77 7.15 -35.82
N PRO A 68 28.93 8.48 -35.68
CA PRO A 68 30.25 9.09 -35.52
C PRO A 68 30.91 8.80 -34.16
N ASP A 69 30.12 8.55 -33.11
CA ASP A 69 30.59 8.18 -31.77
C ASP A 69 29.47 7.51 -30.93
N TYR A 70 29.70 7.24 -29.64
CA TYR A 70 28.72 6.58 -28.77
C TYR A 70 27.65 7.52 -28.18
N GLU A 71 27.84 8.83 -28.27
CA GLU A 71 27.01 9.88 -27.67
C GLU A 71 26.10 10.55 -28.69
N SER A 72 26.49 10.56 -29.96
CA SER A 72 25.72 11.10 -31.08
C SER A 72 24.54 10.19 -31.42
N ASP A 73 23.43 10.85 -31.79
CA ASP A 73 22.24 10.20 -32.34
C ASP A 73 22.21 10.28 -33.88
N GLU A 74 23.28 10.80 -34.51
CA GLU A 74 23.44 10.80 -35.97
C GLU A 74 23.67 9.38 -36.50
N ARG A 75 23.11 9.11 -37.69
CA ARG A 75 23.16 7.79 -38.32
C ARG A 75 23.38 7.89 -39.82
N LEU A 76 24.26 7.06 -40.35
CA LEU A 76 24.49 6.89 -41.78
C LEU A 76 24.18 5.44 -42.15
N VAL A 77 23.40 5.22 -43.19
CA VAL A 77 23.11 3.90 -43.74
C VAL A 77 23.73 3.81 -45.13
N LEU A 78 24.57 2.79 -45.32
CA LEU A 78 25.28 2.50 -46.56
C LEU A 78 24.88 1.13 -47.07
N ASP A 79 24.42 1.09 -48.32
CA ASP A 79 23.97 -0.12 -49.00
C ASP A 79 24.98 -0.57 -50.07
N ASP A 80 25.99 0.27 -50.39
CA ASP A 80 27.01 -0.02 -51.40
C ASP A 80 28.05 -1.04 -50.90
N PRO A 81 28.21 -2.19 -51.58
CA PRO A 81 29.05 -3.29 -51.09
C PRO A 81 30.54 -2.94 -51.07
N ASP A 82 31.03 -2.12 -52.00
CA ASP A 82 32.45 -1.76 -52.11
C ASP A 82 32.85 -0.76 -51.02
N MET A 83 32.00 0.24 -50.77
CA MET A 83 32.16 1.19 -49.66
C MET A 83 32.06 0.48 -48.30
N VAL A 84 31.12 -0.44 -48.13
CA VAL A 84 30.99 -1.23 -46.90
C VAL A 84 32.23 -2.08 -46.64
N ALA A 85 32.76 -2.74 -47.69
CA ALA A 85 33.99 -3.51 -47.58
C ALA A 85 35.21 -2.63 -47.26
N ALA A 86 35.32 -1.46 -47.89
CA ALA A 86 36.38 -0.49 -47.62
C ALA A 86 36.35 0.02 -46.17
N ILE A 87 35.17 0.42 -45.68
CA ILE A 87 35.00 0.90 -44.30
C ILE A 87 35.35 -0.18 -43.28
N ARG A 88 34.92 -1.44 -43.50
CA ARG A 88 35.29 -2.56 -42.63
C ARG A 88 36.79 -2.86 -42.64
N GLN A 89 37.46 -2.70 -43.79
CA GLN A 89 38.91 -2.87 -43.90
C GLN A 89 39.68 -1.76 -43.19
N VAL A 90 39.24 -0.51 -43.32
CA VAL A 90 39.93 0.67 -42.76
C VAL A 90 39.68 0.82 -41.26
N CYS A 91 38.50 0.41 -40.78
CA CYS A 91 38.07 0.57 -39.40
C CYS A 91 37.82 -0.79 -38.71
N PRO A 92 38.88 -1.56 -38.36
CA PRO A 92 38.73 -2.88 -37.75
C PRO A 92 38.04 -2.84 -36.36
N ALA A 93 38.00 -1.67 -35.72
CA ALA A 93 37.34 -1.44 -34.43
C ALA A 93 35.80 -1.36 -34.51
N LEU A 94 35.21 -1.36 -35.71
CA LEU A 94 33.76 -1.26 -35.92
C LEU A 94 32.96 -2.36 -35.21
N GLY A 95 33.53 -3.56 -35.07
CA GLY A 95 32.90 -4.73 -34.44
C GLY A 95 33.08 -4.84 -32.92
N LEU A 96 33.73 -3.86 -32.27
CA LEU A 96 33.94 -3.93 -30.82
C LEU A 96 32.63 -3.64 -30.05
N PRO A 97 32.32 -4.39 -28.97
CA PRO A 97 31.09 -4.22 -28.22
C PRO A 97 30.99 -2.82 -27.59
N ARG A 98 29.77 -2.26 -27.57
CA ARG A 98 29.45 -0.93 -27.02
C ARG A 98 29.73 -0.89 -25.51
N PRO A 99 30.66 -0.06 -25.01
CA PRO A 99 30.78 0.17 -23.57
C PRO A 99 29.56 0.96 -23.09
N VAL A 100 28.88 0.46 -22.05
CA VAL A 100 27.74 1.15 -21.45
C VAL A 100 28.22 2.47 -20.85
N SER A 101 27.75 3.60 -21.39
CA SER A 101 28.15 4.95 -20.93
C SER A 101 27.90 5.09 -19.43
N ARG A 102 28.95 5.43 -18.68
CA ARG A 102 28.86 5.58 -17.22
C ARG A 102 27.87 6.68 -16.78
N SER A 103 27.53 7.60 -17.69
CA SER A 103 26.61 8.70 -17.46
C SER A 103 25.14 8.28 -17.61
N ARG A 104 24.82 7.43 -18.61
CA ARG A 104 23.44 6.97 -18.87
C ARG A 104 22.89 6.10 -17.74
N TRP A 105 23.69 5.18 -17.18
CA TRP A 105 23.22 4.35 -16.05
C TRP A 105 23.04 5.18 -14.76
N ARG A 106 23.88 6.18 -14.51
CA ARG A 106 23.72 7.10 -13.37
C ARG A 106 22.42 7.88 -13.45
N ARG A 107 22.09 8.42 -14.63
CA ARG A 107 20.80 9.10 -14.85
C ARG A 107 19.62 8.15 -14.67
N ALA A 108 19.71 6.93 -15.20
CA ALA A 108 18.67 5.92 -15.03
C ALA A 108 18.44 5.57 -13.54
N ILE A 109 19.51 5.40 -12.75
CA ILE A 109 19.40 5.17 -11.30
C ILE A 109 18.78 6.36 -10.58
N VAL A 110 19.18 7.59 -10.91
CA VAL A 110 18.61 8.81 -10.29
C VAL A 110 17.11 8.90 -10.56
N TRP A 111 16.67 8.67 -11.81
CA TRP A 111 15.25 8.68 -12.14
C TRP A 111 14.48 7.53 -11.49
N ALA A 112 15.06 6.34 -11.44
CA ALA A 112 14.45 5.20 -10.73
C ALA A 112 14.32 5.49 -9.23
N ALA A 113 15.36 6.06 -8.60
CA ALA A 113 15.33 6.45 -7.20
C ALA A 113 14.32 7.59 -6.94
N ALA A 114 14.22 8.56 -7.84
CA ALA A 114 13.23 9.64 -7.76
C ALA A 114 11.79 9.10 -7.88
N ALA A 115 11.55 8.17 -8.81
CA ALA A 115 10.25 7.53 -8.97
C ALA A 115 9.88 6.74 -7.70
N LEU A 116 10.79 5.92 -7.17
CA LEU A 116 10.57 5.19 -5.91
C LEU A 116 10.34 6.14 -4.72
N GLY A 117 11.12 7.22 -4.64
CA GLY A 117 10.96 8.27 -3.65
C GLY A 117 9.59 8.96 -3.73
N SER A 118 9.10 9.25 -4.94
CA SER A 118 7.76 9.82 -5.12
C SER A 118 6.65 8.88 -4.69
N VAL A 119 6.77 7.58 -4.97
CA VAL A 119 5.79 6.57 -4.52
C VAL A 119 5.80 6.48 -3.00
N TYR A 120 6.98 6.48 -2.38
CA TYR A 120 7.10 6.52 -0.93
C TYR A 120 6.40 7.73 -0.32
N VAL A 121 6.65 8.94 -0.85
CA VAL A 121 6.01 10.16 -0.36
C VAL A 121 4.49 10.12 -0.52
N ILE A 122 3.99 9.62 -1.66
CA ILE A 122 2.55 9.51 -1.90
C ILE A 122 1.90 8.55 -0.91
N VAL A 123 2.47 7.34 -0.74
CA VAL A 123 1.87 6.27 0.07
C VAL A 123 1.99 6.53 1.57
N PHE A 124 3.13 7.05 2.03
CA PHE A 124 3.42 7.18 3.46
C PHE A 124 3.17 8.58 4.03
N HIS A 125 3.03 9.62 3.19
CA HIS A 125 2.80 10.99 3.67
C HIS A 125 1.54 11.63 3.06
N LEU A 126 1.40 11.64 1.74
CA LEU A 126 0.29 12.37 1.10
C LEU A 126 -1.07 11.68 1.30
N ALA A 127 -1.14 10.37 1.06
CA ALA A 127 -2.39 9.62 1.21
C ALA A 127 -2.90 9.62 2.66
N PRO A 128 -2.07 9.36 3.71
CA PRO A 128 -2.52 9.51 5.10
C PRO A 128 -3.03 10.91 5.41
N ALA A 129 -2.29 11.96 5.04
CA ALA A 129 -2.70 13.34 5.32
C ALA A 129 -4.01 13.73 4.62
N LEU A 130 -4.26 13.21 3.42
CA LEU A 130 -5.52 13.41 2.70
C LEU A 130 -6.66 12.64 3.37
N SER A 131 -6.43 11.39 3.77
CA SER A 131 -7.40 10.56 4.50
C SER A 131 -7.84 11.20 5.81
N ASP A 132 -6.90 11.74 6.60
CA ASP A 132 -7.21 12.38 7.88
C ASP A 132 -8.13 13.59 7.72
N ARG A 133 -7.85 14.42 6.70
CA ARG A 133 -8.70 15.58 6.38
C ARG A 133 -10.06 15.16 5.84
N MET A 134 -10.10 14.13 5.00
CA MET A 134 -11.35 13.64 4.43
C MET A 134 -12.23 12.97 5.47
N ALA A 135 -11.66 12.18 6.39
CA ALA A 135 -12.40 11.59 7.50
C ALA A 135 -13.15 12.67 8.27
N ALA A 136 -12.47 13.77 8.64
CA ALA A 136 -13.08 14.89 9.35
C ALA A 136 -14.26 15.55 8.62
N LEU A 137 -14.35 15.43 7.29
CA LEU A 137 -15.39 16.04 6.46
C LEU A 137 -16.58 15.10 6.20
N ILE A 138 -16.46 13.80 6.47
CA ILE A 138 -17.54 12.84 6.25
C ILE A 138 -18.66 13.11 7.28
N PRO A 139 -19.91 13.36 6.84
CA PRO A 139 -21.05 13.49 7.73
C PRO A 139 -21.31 12.21 8.52
N PRO A 140 -21.78 12.32 9.79
CA PRO A 140 -22.14 11.17 10.63
C PRO A 140 -23.00 10.12 9.92
N GLU A 141 -24.01 10.56 9.17
CA GLU A 141 -24.97 9.66 8.51
C GLU A 141 -24.32 8.82 7.41
N ALA A 142 -23.39 9.43 6.66
CA ALA A 142 -22.63 8.74 5.63
C ALA A 142 -21.64 7.74 6.23
N GLU A 143 -21.04 8.09 7.37
CA GLU A 143 -20.13 7.20 8.10
C GLU A 143 -20.87 5.97 8.68
N ILE A 144 -22.06 6.17 9.24
CA ILE A 144 -22.95 5.10 9.72
C ILE A 144 -23.33 4.17 8.58
N ALA A 145 -23.82 4.71 7.46
CA ALA A 145 -24.21 3.90 6.30
C ALA A 145 -23.04 3.07 5.74
N MET A 146 -21.85 3.67 5.68
CA MET A 146 -20.62 2.97 5.30
C MET A 146 -20.30 1.82 6.26
N GLY A 147 -20.39 2.07 7.57
CA GLY A 147 -20.17 1.08 8.61
C GLY A 147 -21.11 -0.13 8.53
N GLU A 148 -22.40 0.11 8.35
CA GLU A 148 -23.43 -0.94 8.29
C GLU A 148 -23.23 -1.89 7.11
N GLU A 149 -22.91 -1.33 5.93
CA GLU A 149 -22.64 -2.11 4.74
C GLU A 149 -21.34 -2.92 4.91
N MET A 150 -20.29 -2.31 5.45
CA MET A 150 -19.04 -3.01 5.76
C MET A 150 -19.25 -4.14 6.76
N ALA A 151 -20.04 -3.91 7.83
CA ALA A 151 -20.34 -4.94 8.82
C ALA A 151 -21.02 -6.16 8.17
N THR A 152 -21.94 -5.91 7.23
CA THR A 152 -22.64 -6.95 6.47
C THR A 152 -21.67 -7.72 5.58
N GLN A 153 -20.81 -7.03 4.84
CA GLN A 153 -19.83 -7.65 3.95
C GLN A 153 -18.78 -8.46 4.69
N PHE A 154 -18.23 -7.94 5.80
CA PHE A 154 -17.29 -8.67 6.65
C PHE A 154 -17.91 -9.96 7.18
N ALA A 155 -19.16 -9.89 7.66
CA ALA A 155 -19.87 -11.07 8.12
C ALA A 155 -20.08 -12.08 6.99
N MET A 156 -20.39 -11.63 5.77
CA MET A 156 -20.49 -12.53 4.61
C MET A 156 -19.15 -13.22 4.29
N ILE A 157 -18.05 -12.47 4.26
CA ILE A 157 -16.70 -13.00 3.97
C ILE A 157 -16.29 -14.04 5.02
N LEU A 158 -16.44 -13.70 6.30
CA LEU A 158 -16.00 -14.54 7.42
C LEU A 158 -16.91 -15.75 7.65
N SER A 159 -18.20 -15.65 7.32
CA SER A 159 -19.16 -16.75 7.44
C SER A 159 -19.38 -17.53 6.14
N LYS A 160 -18.49 -17.39 5.14
CA LYS A 160 -18.57 -18.10 3.84
C LYS A 160 -19.93 -17.93 3.13
N GLY A 161 -20.52 -16.75 3.24
CA GLY A 161 -21.78 -16.38 2.57
C GLY A 161 -23.03 -16.44 3.45
N GLU A 162 -22.96 -16.95 4.69
CA GLU A 162 -24.11 -17.01 5.60
C GLU A 162 -23.82 -16.24 6.91
N PRO A 163 -23.92 -14.90 6.92
CA PRO A 163 -23.61 -14.11 8.11
C PRO A 163 -24.56 -14.46 9.26
N ARG A 164 -24.01 -14.95 10.37
CA ARG A 164 -24.77 -15.27 11.59
C ARG A 164 -24.39 -14.31 12.71
N PHE A 165 -25.17 -13.24 12.81
CA PHE A 165 -25.11 -12.37 13.98
C PHE A 165 -25.95 -12.96 15.11
N CYS A 166 -25.35 -13.10 16.28
CA CYS A 166 -26.01 -13.57 17.48
C CYS A 166 -26.74 -12.40 18.12
N ALA A 167 -28.06 -12.49 18.22
CA ALA A 167 -28.90 -11.42 18.73
C ALA A 167 -30.05 -11.95 19.58
N GLY A 168 -30.54 -11.12 20.49
CA GLY A 168 -31.74 -11.38 21.29
C GLY A 168 -31.51 -12.19 22.57
N GLY A 169 -32.60 -12.57 23.22
CA GLY A 169 -32.59 -13.33 24.47
C GLY A 169 -31.93 -12.59 25.64
N ALA A 170 -31.48 -13.35 26.64
CA ALA A 170 -30.75 -12.80 27.79
C ALA A 170 -29.34 -12.30 27.41
N GLY A 171 -28.65 -12.99 26.49
CA GLY A 171 -27.31 -12.58 26.04
C GLY A 171 -27.31 -11.25 25.30
N GLY A 172 -28.29 -11.00 24.42
CA GLY A 172 -28.43 -9.71 23.75
C GLY A 172 -28.74 -8.57 24.72
N ARG A 173 -29.54 -8.82 25.78
CA ARG A 173 -29.77 -7.82 26.84
C ARG A 173 -28.52 -7.54 27.64
N ALA A 174 -27.77 -8.57 28.03
CA ALA A 174 -26.49 -8.43 28.71
C ALA A 174 -25.49 -7.60 27.90
N LEU A 175 -25.40 -7.86 26.58
CA LEU A 175 -24.58 -7.04 25.68
C LEU A 175 -25.05 -5.59 25.68
N ALA A 176 -26.35 -5.35 25.52
CA ALA A 176 -26.91 -4.00 25.50
C ALA A 176 -26.67 -3.25 26.82
N THR A 177 -26.77 -3.93 27.97
CA THR A 177 -26.46 -3.35 29.29
C THR A 177 -25.01 -2.91 29.36
N LEU A 178 -24.06 -3.77 28.96
CA LEU A 178 -22.64 -3.44 28.96
C LEU A 178 -22.33 -2.29 28.01
N THR A 179 -22.88 -2.34 26.79
CA THR A 179 -22.72 -1.26 25.80
C THR A 179 -23.25 0.06 26.34
N ALA A 180 -24.47 0.10 26.87
CA ALA A 180 -25.08 1.32 27.38
C ALA A 180 -24.30 1.91 28.57
N ARG A 181 -23.75 1.05 29.45
CA ARG A 181 -22.91 1.49 30.56
C ARG A 181 -21.65 2.21 30.06
N LEU A 182 -20.94 1.62 29.10
CA LEU A 182 -19.73 2.23 28.54
C LEU A 182 -20.04 3.43 27.62
N GLU A 183 -21.12 3.39 26.84
CA GLU A 183 -21.54 4.48 25.96
C GLU A 183 -21.92 5.73 26.75
N GLY A 184 -22.57 5.57 27.91
CA GLY A 184 -22.97 6.70 28.76
C GLY A 184 -21.80 7.54 29.29
N ALA A 185 -20.62 6.93 29.47
CA ALA A 185 -19.39 7.61 29.87
C ALA A 185 -18.44 7.90 28.71
N ALA A 186 -18.73 7.41 27.51
CA ALA A 186 -17.91 7.65 26.34
C ALA A 186 -18.20 9.03 25.73
N ASP A 187 -17.15 9.74 25.32
CA ASP A 187 -17.26 10.94 24.47
C ASP A 187 -17.31 10.52 22.99
N ALA A 188 -18.19 9.58 22.67
CA ALA A 188 -18.37 9.09 21.32
C ALA A 188 -19.24 10.08 20.53
N HIS A 189 -18.70 10.64 19.45
CA HIS A 189 -19.44 11.52 18.53
C HIS A 189 -20.54 10.81 17.71
N LEU A 190 -20.70 9.49 17.89
CA LEU A 190 -21.65 8.62 17.18
C LEU A 190 -22.27 7.60 18.12
N PRO A 191 -23.53 7.19 17.88
CA PRO A 191 -24.15 6.09 18.61
C PRO A 191 -23.41 4.77 18.35
N LEU A 192 -23.26 3.95 19.38
CA LEU A 192 -22.57 2.67 19.29
C LEU A 192 -23.53 1.53 18.91
N THR A 193 -23.15 0.76 17.90
CA THR A 193 -23.84 -0.48 17.52
C THR A 193 -22.91 -1.67 17.72
N VAL A 194 -23.10 -2.40 18.81
CA VAL A 194 -22.27 -3.56 19.14
C VAL A 194 -22.99 -4.85 18.75
N ARG A 195 -22.35 -5.68 17.93
CA ARG A 195 -22.92 -6.95 17.43
C ARG A 195 -21.96 -8.10 17.68
N VAL A 196 -22.51 -9.29 17.90
CA VAL A 196 -21.71 -10.51 18.04
C VAL A 196 -21.80 -11.35 16.77
N LEU A 197 -20.67 -11.66 16.16
CA LEU A 197 -20.57 -12.56 15.02
C LEU A 197 -20.29 -14.00 15.50
N ASP A 198 -21.06 -14.97 14.98
CA ASP A 198 -20.92 -16.38 15.28
C ASP A 198 -19.69 -17.01 14.60
N HIS A 199 -18.50 -16.61 15.06
CA HIS A 199 -17.24 -17.04 14.48
C HIS A 199 -16.23 -17.42 15.58
N PRO A 200 -15.49 -18.54 15.44
CA PRO A 200 -14.64 -19.08 16.52
C PRO A 200 -13.37 -18.26 16.80
N MET A 201 -13.04 -17.31 15.94
CA MET A 201 -11.88 -16.44 16.10
C MET A 201 -11.97 -15.59 17.38
N VAL A 202 -10.85 -15.45 18.08
CA VAL A 202 -10.75 -14.60 19.28
C VAL A 202 -10.44 -13.18 18.82
N ASN A 203 -11.49 -12.37 18.63
CA ASN A 203 -11.33 -11.06 18.04
C ASN A 203 -12.44 -10.06 18.39
N ALA A 204 -12.12 -8.78 18.23
CA ALA A 204 -13.06 -7.67 18.09
C ALA A 204 -12.51 -6.70 17.03
N PHE A 205 -13.37 -5.86 16.45
CA PHE A 205 -12.93 -4.70 15.68
C PHE A 205 -14.03 -3.64 15.60
N ALA A 206 -13.62 -2.37 15.58
CA ALA A 206 -14.45 -1.24 15.20
C ALA A 206 -14.44 -1.01 13.67
N LEU A 207 -15.60 -0.62 13.15
CA LEU A 207 -15.84 -0.15 11.79
C LEU A 207 -16.28 1.32 11.82
N PRO A 208 -16.28 2.01 10.66
CA PRO A 208 -16.87 3.35 10.56
C PRO A 208 -18.26 3.41 11.18
N GLY A 209 -18.67 4.56 11.69
CA GLY A 209 -20.08 4.76 12.03
C GLY A 209 -20.52 4.16 13.36
N GLY A 210 -19.59 3.95 14.29
CA GLY A 210 -19.89 3.40 15.63
C GLY A 210 -20.20 1.90 15.65
N GLN A 211 -19.92 1.19 14.56
CA GLN A 211 -20.16 -0.26 14.45
C GLN A 211 -19.01 -1.03 15.12
N ILE A 212 -19.29 -1.85 16.13
CA ILE A 212 -18.30 -2.69 16.80
C ILE A 212 -18.71 -4.16 16.68
N ILE A 213 -17.82 -4.99 16.16
CA ILE A 213 -18.07 -6.42 15.95
C ILE A 213 -17.24 -7.24 16.94
N LEU A 214 -17.93 -7.93 17.83
CA LEU A 214 -17.34 -8.90 18.75
C LEU A 214 -17.48 -10.31 18.19
N PHE A 215 -16.50 -11.18 18.44
CA PHE A 215 -16.57 -12.56 17.97
C PHE A 215 -16.98 -13.50 19.10
N ARG A 216 -17.74 -14.56 18.76
CA ARG A 216 -18.03 -15.65 19.73
C ARG A 216 -16.76 -16.20 20.38
N GLY A 217 -15.67 -16.33 19.61
CA GLY A 217 -14.38 -16.78 20.15
C GLY A 217 -13.83 -15.87 21.23
N LEU A 218 -14.00 -14.54 21.12
CA LEU A 218 -13.64 -13.58 22.15
C LEU A 218 -14.44 -13.81 23.43
N LEU A 219 -15.77 -13.89 23.33
CA LEU A 219 -16.65 -14.11 24.50
C LEU A 219 -16.34 -15.42 25.24
N ARG A 220 -15.89 -16.44 24.50
CA ARG A 220 -15.49 -17.73 25.10
C ARG A 220 -14.16 -17.66 25.82
N ASN A 221 -13.24 -16.82 25.37
CA ASN A 221 -11.86 -16.74 25.88
C ASN A 221 -11.61 -15.57 26.84
N ALA A 222 -12.50 -14.58 26.92
CA ALA A 222 -12.47 -13.59 27.99
C ALA A 222 -12.76 -14.27 29.34
N ASP A 223 -11.88 -14.05 30.32
CA ASP A 223 -11.97 -14.73 31.62
C ASP A 223 -13.01 -14.10 32.56
N SER A 224 -13.37 -12.83 32.33
CA SER A 224 -14.34 -12.07 33.13
C SER A 224 -15.12 -11.06 32.27
N PRO A 225 -16.28 -10.57 32.74
CA PRO A 225 -16.98 -9.49 32.06
C PRO A 225 -16.17 -8.18 32.03
N GLU A 226 -15.25 -7.95 32.98
CA GLU A 226 -14.34 -6.81 32.98
C GLU A 226 -13.30 -6.89 31.86
N ALA A 227 -12.78 -8.09 31.57
CA ALA A 227 -11.87 -8.27 30.44
C ALA A 227 -12.60 -7.96 29.11
N LEU A 228 -13.87 -8.36 28.98
CA LEU A 228 -14.68 -7.99 27.82
C LEU A 228 -14.98 -6.49 27.78
N ALA A 229 -15.31 -5.89 28.92
CA ALA A 229 -15.54 -4.45 29.04
C ALA A 229 -14.31 -3.66 28.61
N GLY A 230 -13.11 -4.11 28.97
CA GLY A 230 -11.87 -3.47 28.54
C GLY A 230 -11.60 -3.60 27.03
N VAL A 231 -11.88 -4.77 26.43
CA VAL A 231 -11.79 -4.90 24.96
C VAL A 231 -12.80 -3.96 24.29
N LEU A 232 -14.03 -3.91 24.79
CA LEU A 232 -15.05 -3.01 24.24
C LEU A 232 -14.67 -1.53 24.42
N ALA A 233 -14.15 -1.14 25.58
CA ALA A 233 -13.66 0.22 25.84
C ALA A 233 -12.52 0.64 24.90
N HIS A 234 -11.62 -0.30 24.57
CA HIS A 234 -10.57 -0.09 23.56
C HIS A 234 -11.15 0.14 22.16
N GLU A 235 -12.09 -0.70 21.72
CA GLU A 235 -12.77 -0.49 20.42
C GLU A 235 -13.56 0.83 20.37
N ILE A 236 -14.18 1.24 21.49
CA ILE A 236 -14.83 2.55 21.60
C ILE A 236 -13.81 3.68 21.45
N GLY A 237 -12.59 3.53 21.97
CA GLY A 237 -11.49 4.48 21.76
C GLY A 237 -11.17 4.69 20.28
N HIS A 238 -11.10 3.60 19.50
CA HIS A 238 -10.92 3.69 18.05
C HIS A 238 -12.10 4.38 17.34
N VAL A 239 -13.34 4.10 17.76
CA VAL A 239 -14.53 4.80 17.24
C VAL A 239 -14.45 6.29 17.56
N ALA A 240 -14.15 6.67 18.80
CA ALA A 240 -14.04 8.06 19.23
C ALA A 240 -12.96 8.82 18.42
N ALA A 241 -11.84 8.15 18.12
CA ALA A 241 -10.76 8.70 17.31
C ALA A 241 -11.02 8.70 15.78
N ARG A 242 -12.11 8.06 15.31
CA ARG A 242 -12.43 7.79 13.88
C ARG A 242 -11.35 6.99 13.16
N ASP A 243 -10.62 6.15 13.89
CA ASP A 243 -9.56 5.32 13.30
C ASP A 243 -10.07 4.35 12.23
N PRO A 244 -11.22 3.67 12.41
CA PRO A 244 -11.76 2.78 11.37
C PRO A 244 -12.03 3.52 10.05
N THR A 245 -12.50 4.76 10.13
CA THR A 245 -12.83 5.61 8.97
C THR A 245 -11.58 6.07 8.26
N ARG A 246 -10.57 6.54 9.00
CA ARG A 246 -9.24 6.86 8.43
C ARG A 246 -8.61 5.64 7.77
N LEU A 247 -8.69 4.49 8.42
CA LEU A 247 -8.14 3.23 7.90
C LEU A 247 -8.86 2.79 6.63
N THR A 248 -10.18 2.92 6.59
CA THR A 248 -11.02 2.63 5.41
C THR A 248 -10.63 3.52 4.23
N LEU A 249 -10.55 4.84 4.44
CA LEU A 249 -10.16 5.79 3.41
C LEU A 249 -8.74 5.51 2.90
N ARG A 250 -7.79 5.27 3.81
CA ARG A 250 -6.41 4.93 3.44
C ARG A 250 -6.34 3.64 2.63
N SER A 251 -7.12 2.63 2.99
CA SER A 251 -7.14 1.32 2.32
C SER A 251 -7.85 1.37 0.97
N ALA A 252 -8.82 2.27 0.79
CA ALA A 252 -9.50 2.50 -0.48
C ALA A 252 -8.61 3.16 -1.54
N GLY A 253 -7.55 3.88 -1.11
CA GLY A 253 -6.67 4.65 -1.99
C GLY A 253 -7.39 5.80 -2.69
N THR A 254 -6.68 6.59 -3.49
CA THR A 254 -7.23 7.85 -4.05
C THR A 254 -8.49 7.66 -4.91
N ALA A 255 -8.56 6.59 -5.71
CA ALA A 255 -9.73 6.31 -6.54
C ALA A 255 -10.93 5.82 -5.73
N GLY A 256 -10.70 4.94 -4.75
CA GLY A 256 -11.76 4.45 -3.85
C GLY A 256 -12.27 5.55 -2.91
N MET A 257 -11.40 6.43 -2.42
CA MET A 257 -11.76 7.59 -1.59
C MET A 257 -12.76 8.53 -2.30
N ILE A 258 -12.59 8.79 -3.59
CA ILE A 258 -13.53 9.61 -4.37
C ILE A 258 -14.87 8.90 -4.54
N GLY A 259 -14.86 7.59 -4.81
CA GLY A 259 -16.09 6.77 -4.86
C GLY A 259 -16.85 6.78 -3.53
N LEU A 260 -16.13 6.60 -2.41
CA LEU A 260 -16.70 6.65 -1.05
C LEU A 260 -17.34 8.00 -0.74
N LEU A 261 -16.70 9.12 -1.11
CA LEU A 261 -17.28 10.46 -0.91
C LEU A 261 -18.53 10.71 -1.74
N LEU A 262 -18.60 10.15 -2.95
CA LEU A 262 -19.71 10.34 -3.87
C LEU A 262 -20.86 9.34 -3.63
N GLY A 263 -20.76 8.51 -2.59
CA GLY A 263 -21.76 7.49 -2.25
C GLY A 263 -21.80 6.30 -3.22
N ASP A 264 -20.80 6.17 -4.08
CA ASP A 264 -20.69 5.06 -5.03
C ASP A 264 -20.01 3.85 -4.38
N PHE A 265 -20.69 3.27 -3.39
CA PHE A 265 -20.28 2.02 -2.72
C PHE A 265 -20.70 0.77 -3.52
N THR A 266 -21.26 0.94 -4.73
CA THR A 266 -22.03 -0.12 -5.41
C THR A 266 -21.17 -1.16 -6.16
N GLY A 267 -19.86 -0.91 -6.29
CA GLY A 267 -18.93 -1.85 -6.93
C GLY A 267 -18.54 -3.01 -6.01
N ALA A 268 -19.29 -4.11 -6.06
CA ALA A 268 -19.06 -5.32 -5.24
C ALA A 268 -17.61 -5.85 -5.25
N THR A 269 -16.83 -5.61 -6.30
CA THR A 269 -15.42 -6.01 -6.38
C THR A 269 -14.48 -5.11 -5.58
N VAL A 270 -14.75 -3.80 -5.52
CA VAL A 270 -13.95 -2.83 -4.75
C VAL A 270 -14.18 -3.03 -3.26
N THR A 271 -15.41 -3.32 -2.87
CA THR A 271 -15.80 -3.48 -1.47
C THR A 271 -15.26 -4.79 -0.85
N VAL A 272 -15.21 -5.88 -1.62
CA VAL A 272 -14.58 -7.14 -1.19
C VAL A 272 -13.06 -6.99 -1.02
N ALA A 273 -12.37 -6.41 -1.99
CA ALA A 273 -10.92 -6.20 -1.90
C ALA A 273 -10.55 -5.26 -0.74
N LEU A 274 -11.36 -4.23 -0.50
CA LEU A 274 -11.21 -3.31 0.63
C LEU A 274 -11.44 -4.03 1.96
N SER A 275 -12.49 -4.84 2.06
CA SER A 275 -12.80 -5.62 3.28
C SER A 275 -11.68 -6.62 3.62
N GLU A 276 -11.14 -7.34 2.61
CA GLU A 276 -9.99 -8.22 2.81
C GLU A 276 -8.72 -7.49 3.21
N ALA A 277 -8.46 -6.32 2.61
CA ALA A 277 -7.32 -5.48 2.97
C ALA A 277 -7.43 -5.00 4.41
N LEU A 278 -8.63 -4.59 4.83
CA LEU A 278 -8.90 -4.15 6.19
C LEU A 278 -8.76 -5.26 7.22
N LEU A 279 -9.25 -6.47 6.93
CA LEU A 279 -9.06 -7.66 7.77
C LEU A 279 -7.57 -7.99 8.01
N ARG A 280 -6.69 -7.60 7.09
CA ARG A 280 -5.23 -7.80 7.18
C ARG A 280 -4.48 -6.57 7.70
N SER A 281 -5.15 -5.43 7.78
CA SER A 281 -4.56 -4.19 8.26
C SER A 281 -4.61 -4.13 9.79
N GLY A 282 -3.67 -3.42 10.40
CA GLY A 282 -3.69 -3.09 11.83
C GLY A 282 -3.49 -1.59 11.99
N TYR A 283 -3.84 -1.06 13.16
CA TYR A 283 -3.60 0.35 13.46
C TYR A 283 -2.13 0.63 13.74
N GLN A 284 -1.76 1.91 13.65
CA GLN A 284 -0.41 2.36 14.02
C GLN A 284 -0.25 2.33 15.54
N ARG A 285 0.98 2.17 16.05
CA ARG A 285 1.25 2.09 17.50
C ARG A 285 0.71 3.29 18.27
N GLU A 286 0.74 4.46 17.66
CA GLU A 286 0.24 5.69 18.24
C GLU A 286 -1.29 5.67 18.40
N ALA A 287 -2.02 5.06 17.46
CA ALA A 287 -3.46 4.86 17.56
C ALA A 287 -3.82 3.81 18.62
N GLU A 288 -3.04 2.72 18.72
CA GLU A 288 -3.17 1.73 19.80
C GLU A 288 -3.02 2.36 21.19
N ALA A 289 -1.96 3.12 21.39
CA ALA A 289 -1.68 3.79 22.66
C ALA A 289 -2.77 4.80 23.02
N ALA A 290 -3.31 5.52 22.03
CA ALA A 290 -4.43 6.44 22.24
C ALA A 290 -5.73 5.71 22.60
N ALA A 291 -6.05 4.60 21.94
CA ALA A 291 -7.22 3.78 22.25
C ALA A 291 -7.10 3.11 23.62
N ASP A 292 -5.90 2.68 24.01
CA ASP A 292 -5.58 2.17 25.34
C ASP A 292 -5.74 3.22 26.44
N ASP A 293 -5.15 4.40 26.27
CA ASP A 293 -5.33 5.53 27.21
C ASP A 293 -6.80 5.94 27.33
N TYR A 294 -7.54 5.93 26.21
CA TYR A 294 -8.99 6.16 26.22
C TYR A 294 -9.72 5.07 27.01
N ALA A 295 -9.43 3.80 26.75
CA ALA A 295 -10.05 2.67 27.44
C ALA A 295 -9.81 2.72 28.96
N ALA A 296 -8.58 3.04 29.38
CA ALA A 296 -8.24 3.18 30.78
C ALA A 296 -9.06 4.28 31.47
N LYS A 297 -9.18 5.46 30.83
CA LYS A 297 -10.00 6.57 31.34
C LYS A 297 -11.48 6.22 31.40
N LEU A 298 -12.00 5.56 30.36
CA LEU A 298 -13.41 5.16 30.29
C LEU A 298 -13.74 4.13 31.37
N LEU A 299 -12.90 3.10 31.55
CA LEU A 299 -13.08 2.11 32.60
C LEU A 299 -12.99 2.74 33.99
N ALA A 300 -12.03 3.64 34.22
CA ALA A 300 -11.91 4.35 35.49
C ALA A 300 -13.14 5.23 35.79
N ALA A 301 -13.73 5.88 34.78
CA ALA A 301 -14.96 6.66 34.92
C ALA A 301 -16.16 5.77 35.32
N GLU A 302 -16.19 4.53 34.85
CA GLU A 302 -17.21 3.53 35.18
C GLU A 302 -16.90 2.69 36.43
N GLY A 303 -15.80 3.02 37.13
CA GLY A 303 -15.35 2.31 38.33
C GLY A 303 -14.91 0.87 38.07
N LEU A 304 -14.45 0.55 36.85
CA LEU A 304 -14.01 -0.78 36.44
C LEU A 304 -12.48 -0.88 36.42
N PRO A 305 -11.89 -2.02 36.84
CA PRO A 305 -10.44 -2.22 36.80
C PRO A 305 -9.95 -2.47 35.37
N THR A 306 -8.74 -2.04 35.07
CA THR A 306 -8.05 -2.29 33.79
C THR A 306 -7.16 -3.54 33.83
N ALA A 307 -6.81 -4.06 35.02
CA ALA A 307 -5.99 -5.28 35.13
C ALA A 307 -6.57 -6.53 34.45
N PRO A 308 -7.91 -6.75 34.37
CA PRO A 308 -8.48 -7.86 33.59
C PRO A 308 -8.12 -7.79 32.10
N LEU A 309 -8.10 -6.60 31.49
CA LEU A 309 -7.66 -6.42 30.10
C LEU A 309 -6.16 -6.75 29.94
N ALA A 310 -5.32 -6.32 30.89
CA ALA A 310 -3.89 -6.70 30.94
C ALA A 310 -3.68 -8.21 31.07
N GLY A 311 -4.56 -8.91 31.80
CA GLY A 311 -4.60 -10.38 31.86
C GLY A 311 -4.92 -10.99 30.50
N PHE A 312 -5.94 -10.45 29.83
CA PHE A 312 -6.38 -10.91 28.53
C PHE A 312 -5.31 -10.74 27.43
N PHE A 313 -4.60 -9.61 27.38
CA PHE A 313 -3.48 -9.41 26.44
C PHE A 313 -2.37 -10.44 26.63
N ARG A 314 -2.01 -10.77 27.87
CA ARG A 314 -1.01 -11.81 28.17
C ARG A 314 -1.47 -13.20 27.76
N LYS A 315 -2.77 -13.49 27.91
CA LYS A 315 -3.37 -14.75 27.45
C LYS A 315 -3.29 -14.89 25.93
N LEU A 316 -3.67 -13.85 25.19
CA LEU A 316 -3.57 -13.83 23.71
C LEU A 316 -2.13 -14.05 23.21
N LYS A 317 -1.13 -13.53 23.94
CA LYS A 317 0.28 -13.79 23.64
C LYS A 317 0.64 -15.27 23.85
N GLY A 318 0.19 -15.88 24.95
CA GLY A 318 0.45 -17.29 25.27
C GLY A 318 -0.13 -18.26 24.25
N GLU A 319 -1.26 -17.92 23.63
CA GLU A 319 -1.93 -18.73 22.59
C GLU A 319 -1.28 -18.66 21.20
N LYS A 320 -0.22 -17.84 20.99
CA LYS A 320 0.57 -17.85 19.75
C LYS A 320 1.45 -19.10 19.57
N GLY A 321 1.44 -20.04 20.53
CA GLY A 321 2.06 -21.36 20.42
C GLY A 321 1.09 -22.42 19.90
N ASP A 322 1.42 -23.02 18.75
CA ASP A 322 0.81 -24.20 18.12
C ASP A 322 -0.71 -24.13 17.78
N GLY A 323 -1.02 -23.56 16.60
CA GLY A 323 -2.20 -23.97 15.82
C GLY A 323 -3.40 -23.03 15.74
N ALA A 324 -3.38 -21.88 16.42
CA ALA A 324 -4.42 -20.86 16.23
C ALA A 324 -4.24 -20.14 14.88
N PRO A 325 -5.29 -20.00 14.03
CA PRO A 325 -5.16 -19.26 12.78
C PRO A 325 -4.68 -17.84 13.08
N ALA A 326 -3.65 -17.40 12.35
CA ALA A 326 -2.98 -16.10 12.45
C ALA A 326 -3.86 -14.88 12.08
N LEU A 327 -5.18 -14.97 12.27
CA LEU A 327 -6.20 -14.05 11.77
C LEU A 327 -6.91 -13.24 12.87
N SER A 328 -6.54 -13.41 14.14
CA SER A 328 -7.04 -12.54 15.21
C SER A 328 -6.53 -11.10 15.01
N HIS A 329 -7.42 -10.14 14.72
CA HIS A 329 -7.08 -8.72 14.64
C HIS A 329 -6.50 -8.24 15.98
N LEU A 330 -7.03 -8.69 17.13
CA LEU A 330 -6.45 -8.54 18.48
C LEU A 330 -4.97 -8.98 18.57
N SER A 331 -4.53 -9.96 17.78
CA SER A 331 -3.12 -10.39 17.67
C SER A 331 -2.28 -9.58 16.68
N SER A 332 -2.93 -8.79 15.81
CA SER A 332 -2.35 -7.87 14.84
C SER A 332 -2.13 -6.46 15.40
N HIS A 333 -2.69 -6.13 16.57
CA HIS A 333 -2.26 -4.95 17.32
C HIS A 333 -0.85 -5.21 17.91
N PRO A 334 0.14 -4.37 17.61
CA PRO A 334 1.52 -4.56 18.07
C PRO A 334 1.66 -4.44 19.60
N ASP A 335 2.70 -5.09 20.15
CA ASP A 335 3.19 -4.94 21.54
C ASP A 335 2.20 -5.27 22.68
N LEU A 336 1.66 -6.49 22.68
CA LEU A 336 0.77 -6.96 23.75
C LEU A 336 1.40 -6.93 25.16
N ASP A 337 2.72 -7.04 25.30
CA ASP A 337 3.38 -6.97 26.61
C ASP A 337 3.43 -5.53 27.15
N GLY A 338 3.85 -4.57 26.31
CA GLY A 338 3.89 -3.16 26.68
C GLY A 338 2.50 -2.67 27.06
N ARG A 339 1.49 -2.96 26.22
CA ARG A 339 0.09 -2.63 26.48
C ARG A 339 -0.45 -3.28 27.76
N ALA A 340 -0.10 -4.54 28.03
CA ALA A 340 -0.49 -5.19 29.28
C ALA A 340 0.16 -4.53 30.51
N ALA A 341 1.40 -4.08 30.41
CA ALA A 341 2.07 -3.35 31.49
C ALA A 341 1.41 -1.98 31.73
N GLU A 342 1.11 -1.24 30.65
CA GLU A 342 0.41 0.05 30.71
C GLU A 342 -0.99 -0.08 31.30
N MET A 343 -1.79 -1.04 30.84
CA MET A 343 -3.12 -1.31 31.41
C MET A 343 -3.06 -1.64 32.89
N ARG A 344 -2.07 -2.42 33.32
CA ARG A 344 -1.90 -2.74 34.74
C ARG A 344 -1.46 -1.52 35.56
N ALA A 345 -0.62 -0.65 34.99
CA ALA A 345 -0.19 0.58 35.64
C ALA A 345 -1.30 1.63 35.73
N ALA A 346 -2.23 1.63 34.76
CA ALA A 346 -3.39 2.51 34.73
C ALA A 346 -4.54 2.06 35.65
N ASP A 347 -4.43 0.89 36.31
CA ASP A 347 -5.48 0.38 37.17
C ASP A 347 -5.58 1.18 38.47
N THR A 348 -6.58 2.06 38.55
CA THR A 348 -6.86 2.88 39.73
C THR A 348 -7.70 2.15 40.78
N ILE A 349 -8.35 1.04 40.42
CA ILE A 349 -9.20 0.26 41.32
C ILE A 349 -8.36 -0.75 42.11
N GLY A 350 -7.44 -1.44 41.43
CA GLY A 350 -6.59 -2.46 42.04
C GLY A 350 -7.40 -3.57 42.70
N ASP A 351 -7.11 -3.86 43.98
CA ASP A 351 -7.82 -4.88 44.77
C ASP A 351 -9.06 -4.35 45.52
N ALA A 352 -9.44 -3.08 45.30
CA ALA A 352 -10.62 -2.49 45.93
C ALA A 352 -11.91 -3.13 45.40
N PRO A 353 -12.98 -3.21 46.22
CA PRO A 353 -14.27 -3.68 45.73
C PRO A 353 -14.86 -2.72 44.69
N TYR A 354 -15.42 -3.27 43.62
CA TYR A 354 -16.09 -2.52 42.56
C TYR A 354 -17.39 -3.22 42.13
N GLU A 355 -18.27 -2.48 41.46
CA GLU A 355 -19.48 -3.07 40.85
C GLU A 355 -19.11 -3.80 39.55
N PRO A 356 -19.34 -5.13 39.45
CA PRO A 356 -18.97 -5.91 38.27
C PRO A 356 -19.53 -5.32 36.98
N ALA A 357 -18.81 -5.51 35.87
CA ALA A 357 -19.26 -5.00 34.57
C ALA A 357 -20.61 -5.58 34.14
N LEU A 358 -20.87 -6.84 34.52
CA LEU A 358 -22.14 -7.55 34.36
C LEU A 358 -22.40 -8.45 35.57
N SER A 359 -23.67 -8.76 35.83
CA SER A 359 -24.03 -9.82 36.79
C SER A 359 -23.53 -11.18 36.30
N ASP A 360 -23.32 -12.14 37.21
CA ASP A 360 -22.93 -13.51 36.84
C ASP A 360 -23.91 -14.15 35.85
N GLN A 361 -25.21 -13.91 36.03
CA GLN A 361 -26.25 -14.41 35.15
C GLN A 361 -26.16 -13.80 33.75
N ASP A 362 -25.98 -12.49 33.68
CA ASP A 362 -25.83 -11.77 32.41
C ASP A 362 -24.54 -12.16 31.70
N TRP A 363 -23.46 -12.36 32.45
CA TRP A 363 -22.19 -12.84 31.91
C TRP A 363 -22.33 -14.22 31.27
N VAL A 364 -22.94 -15.17 31.99
CA VAL A 364 -23.22 -16.51 31.45
C VAL A 364 -24.15 -16.44 30.23
N ALA A 365 -25.17 -15.58 30.26
CA ALA A 365 -26.08 -15.39 29.13
C ALA A 365 -25.35 -14.84 27.90
N LEU A 366 -24.46 -13.85 28.09
CA LEU A 366 -23.68 -13.23 27.02
C LEU A 366 -22.70 -14.23 26.39
N ARG A 367 -21.98 -15.02 27.19
CA ARG A 367 -21.09 -16.08 26.65
C ARG A 367 -21.82 -17.13 25.81
N ASN A 368 -23.13 -17.27 26.03
CA ASN A 368 -24.00 -18.21 25.31
C ASN A 368 -24.89 -17.55 24.26
N ILE A 369 -24.66 -16.28 23.91
CA ILE A 369 -25.51 -15.53 22.96
C ILE A 369 -25.65 -16.19 21.58
N CYS A 370 -24.67 -17.00 21.17
CA CYS A 370 -24.65 -17.71 19.88
C CYS A 370 -25.06 -19.20 19.97
N ARG A 371 -25.61 -19.65 21.09
CA ARG A 371 -26.02 -21.05 21.28
C ARG A 371 -27.47 -21.30 20.89
#